data_AF-A0A1S2ML07-F1
#
_entry.id   AF-A0A1S2ML07-F1
#
_cell.length_a   1.000
_cell.length_b   1.000
_cell.length_c   1.000
_cell.angle_alpha   90.00
_cell.angle_beta   90.00
_cell.angle_gamma   90.00
#
_symmetry.space_group_name_H-M   'P 1'
#
loop_
_entity.id
_entity.type
_entity.pdbx_description
1 polymer ?
#
loop_
_entity_poly.entity_id
_entity_poly.type
_entity_poly.pdbx_seq_one_letter_code
_entity_poly.pdbx_strand_id
1 'polypeptide(L)'
;MRKFLLYIVVILVIVLVVPVKETAPMEALQQQVKTKVNSWTSDNSTSDKSLKVPSKQEFAINNIQMNMTKQTVEQKLGDAQRVTSNEYGTNWHTYYSGDYKAFVMVSYIDNKVHALYSNQNVISSQSKIKYGTPKETVRDRLGKPITEKQKGHVRFDVKDDEYDNFHDDQIYTTAFYDKHENNNLTALLQVSDNMESRLQQQYGAPSEGLAQSFELQNFDLVNAERVQHDLATLNYSSSISDTARAHSEDMAENNYFDHNNLSGDSPFDRLEADGHDFNAAGENLAYGQTSSIYAHQGLMNSLGHRKNILKQSFKTLGVGVEFNEERQPYWTENYTG
;
A
#
# COMPACT_ATOMS: atom_id res chain seq x y z
N MET A 1 -6.27 -53.70 -10.96
CA MET A 1 -5.29 -52.62 -10.71
C MET A 1 -4.46 -52.17 -11.92
N ARG A 2 -4.40 -52.90 -13.04
CA ARG A 2 -3.57 -52.51 -14.20
C ARG A 2 -4.28 -51.71 -15.30
N LYS A 3 -5.62 -51.65 -15.29
CA LYS A 3 -6.43 -50.89 -16.26
C LYS A 3 -6.79 -49.46 -15.79
N PHE A 4 -6.64 -49.16 -14.50
CA PHE A 4 -6.94 -47.83 -13.94
C PHE A 4 -5.77 -46.84 -14.13
N LEU A 5 -4.54 -47.36 -14.15
CA LEU A 5 -3.33 -46.55 -14.35
C LEU A 5 -3.18 -46.04 -15.80
N LEU A 6 -3.76 -46.73 -16.79
CA LEU A 6 -3.67 -46.30 -18.19
C LEU A 6 -4.53 -45.05 -18.47
N TYR A 7 -5.65 -44.87 -17.77
CA TYR A 7 -6.51 -43.69 -17.95
C TYR A 7 -5.94 -42.42 -17.33
N ILE A 8 -5.15 -42.53 -16.24
CA ILE A 8 -4.49 -41.37 -15.61
C ILE A 8 -3.35 -40.84 -16.49
N VAL A 9 -2.63 -41.72 -17.20
CA VAL A 9 -1.54 -41.31 -18.09
C VAL A 9 -2.07 -40.70 -19.40
N VAL A 10 -3.21 -41.16 -19.93
CA VAL A 10 -3.81 -40.56 -21.13
C VAL A 10 -4.41 -39.18 -20.85
N ILE A 11 -4.94 -38.93 -19.65
CA ILE A 11 -5.41 -37.58 -19.26
C ILE A 11 -4.24 -36.61 -19.03
N LEU A 12 -3.08 -37.09 -18.55
CA LEU A 12 -1.89 -36.26 -18.36
C LEU A 12 -1.16 -35.88 -19.67
N VAL A 13 -1.39 -36.59 -20.77
CA VAL A 13 -0.72 -36.32 -22.06
C VAL A 13 -1.56 -35.43 -23.00
N ILE A 14 -2.84 -35.20 -22.72
CA ILE A 14 -3.71 -34.31 -23.54
C ILE A 14 -3.64 -32.83 -23.11
N VAL A 15 -2.97 -32.49 -22.00
CA VAL A 15 -2.88 -31.10 -21.50
C VAL A 15 -1.70 -30.31 -22.10
N LEU A 16 -0.89 -30.89 -22.99
CA LEU A 16 0.35 -30.25 -23.46
C LEU A 16 0.30 -29.51 -24.82
N VAL A 17 -0.87 -29.27 -25.43
CA VAL A 17 -0.92 -28.55 -26.74
C VAL A 17 -2.03 -27.51 -26.89
N VAL A 18 -2.82 -27.20 -25.86
CA VAL A 18 -3.78 -26.07 -25.94
C VAL A 18 -3.80 -25.30 -24.62
N PRO A 19 -3.61 -23.97 -24.61
CA PRO A 19 -3.81 -23.17 -23.41
C PRO A 19 -5.27 -23.31 -22.98
N VAL A 20 -5.51 -23.98 -21.86
CA VAL A 20 -6.83 -24.05 -21.25
C VAL A 20 -7.17 -22.64 -20.79
N LYS A 21 -8.10 -21.97 -21.47
CA LYS A 21 -8.67 -20.72 -20.96
C LYS A 21 -9.31 -21.01 -19.62
N GLU A 22 -8.91 -20.30 -18.58
CA GLU A 22 -9.58 -20.35 -17.29
C GLU A 22 -11.05 -20.01 -17.52
N THR A 23 -11.91 -20.92 -17.08
CA THR A 23 -13.36 -20.74 -17.15
C THR A 23 -13.82 -20.20 -15.80
N ALA A 24 -14.85 -19.35 -15.78
CA ALA A 24 -15.40 -18.78 -14.54
C ALA A 24 -15.64 -19.81 -13.39
N PRO A 25 -16.02 -21.08 -13.64
CA PRO A 25 -16.12 -22.08 -12.58
C PRO A 25 -14.78 -22.47 -11.94
N MET A 26 -13.70 -22.45 -12.72
CA MET A 26 -12.34 -22.76 -12.25
C MET A 26 -11.78 -21.61 -11.41
N GLU A 27 -12.01 -20.36 -11.84
CA GLU A 27 -11.70 -19.16 -11.05
C GLU A 27 -12.46 -19.17 -9.73
N ALA A 28 -13.76 -19.45 -9.75
CA ALA A 28 -14.57 -19.55 -8.53
C ALA A 28 -14.06 -20.64 -7.57
N LEU A 29 -13.61 -21.77 -8.10
CA LEU A 29 -13.03 -22.86 -7.30
C LEU A 29 -11.66 -22.48 -6.73
N GLN A 30 -10.77 -21.90 -7.54
CA GLN A 30 -9.49 -21.36 -7.09
C GLN A 30 -9.70 -20.31 -6.00
N GLN A 31 -10.72 -19.46 -6.15
CA GLN A 31 -11.05 -18.42 -5.18
C GLN A 31 -11.61 -19.00 -3.89
N GLN A 32 -12.49 -20.01 -3.94
CA GLN A 32 -12.94 -20.74 -2.74
C GLN A 32 -11.78 -21.42 -2.02
N VAL A 33 -10.85 -22.03 -2.75
CA VAL A 33 -9.64 -22.63 -2.18
C VAL A 33 -8.76 -21.54 -1.56
N LYS A 34 -8.56 -20.39 -2.23
CA LYS A 34 -7.78 -19.25 -1.71
C LYS A 34 -8.43 -18.65 -0.45
N THR A 35 -9.75 -18.49 -0.41
CA THR A 35 -10.47 -18.01 0.80
C THR A 35 -10.33 -19.00 1.95
N LYS A 36 -10.39 -20.32 1.66
CA LYS A 36 -10.27 -21.35 2.68
C LYS A 36 -8.83 -21.48 3.19
N VAL A 37 -7.84 -21.37 2.31
CA VAL A 37 -6.42 -21.29 2.67
C VAL A 37 -6.15 -20.03 3.49
N ASN A 38 -6.68 -18.86 3.09
CA ASN A 38 -6.56 -17.62 3.86
C ASN A 38 -7.22 -17.70 5.24
N SER A 39 -8.33 -18.42 5.38
CA SER A 39 -8.94 -18.69 6.68
C SER A 39 -8.16 -19.69 7.54
N TRP A 40 -7.28 -20.50 6.94
CA TRP A 40 -6.43 -21.46 7.64
C TRP A 40 -5.05 -20.85 7.96
N THR A 41 -4.55 -19.93 7.13
CA THR A 41 -3.31 -19.18 7.39
C THR A 41 -3.53 -18.05 8.39
N SER A 42 -4.76 -17.52 8.52
CA SER A 42 -5.11 -16.62 9.64
C SER A 42 -5.00 -17.27 11.02
N ASP A 43 -5.01 -18.60 11.08
CA ASP A 43 -4.83 -19.36 12.33
C ASP A 43 -3.36 -19.68 12.63
N ASN A 44 -2.42 -19.46 11.70
CA ASN A 44 -1.02 -19.83 11.89
C ASN A 44 -0.04 -18.85 11.21
N SER A 45 0.22 -17.68 11.80
CA SER A 45 1.59 -17.26 12.15
C SER A 45 1.70 -15.92 12.89
N THR A 46 2.36 -16.01 14.06
CA THR A 46 3.23 -15.03 14.75
C THR A 46 2.66 -13.91 15.65
N SER A 47 3.04 -14.04 16.93
CA SER A 47 2.78 -13.27 18.16
C SER A 47 1.42 -13.50 18.82
N ASP A 48 1.49 -13.96 20.07
CA ASP A 48 0.44 -14.40 20.99
C ASP A 48 -0.46 -13.25 21.49
N LYS A 49 -0.99 -12.45 20.57
CA LYS A 49 -1.98 -11.40 20.88
C LYS A 49 -3.03 -11.34 19.77
N SER A 50 -4.10 -12.10 19.95
CA SER A 50 -5.31 -11.97 19.14
C SER A 50 -5.75 -10.51 19.03
N LEU A 51 -6.19 -10.10 17.82
CA LEU A 51 -6.74 -8.77 17.60
C LEU A 51 -7.97 -8.57 18.50
N LYS A 52 -7.98 -7.48 19.26
CA LYS A 52 -9.06 -7.14 20.17
C LYS A 52 -9.96 -6.13 19.53
N VAL A 53 -11.27 -6.41 19.55
CA VAL A 53 -12.27 -5.43 19.18
C VAL A 53 -12.16 -4.23 20.13
N PRO A 54 -11.98 -3.00 19.62
CA PRO A 54 -11.89 -1.80 20.44
C PRO A 54 -13.20 -1.55 21.19
N SER A 55 -13.13 -1.10 22.44
CA SER A 55 -14.32 -0.88 23.28
C SER A 55 -14.84 0.56 23.27
N LYS A 56 -14.04 1.51 22.75
CA LYS A 56 -14.34 2.95 22.82
C LYS A 56 -14.37 3.67 21.47
N GLN A 57 -13.80 3.06 20.44
CA GLN A 57 -13.65 3.64 19.10
C GLN A 57 -14.03 2.57 18.08
N GLU A 58 -14.42 2.97 16.87
CA GLU A 58 -14.84 2.00 15.85
C GLU A 58 -13.69 1.07 15.46
N PHE A 59 -12.48 1.58 15.22
CA PHE A 59 -11.36 0.80 14.69
C PHE A 59 -10.15 0.73 15.64
N ALA A 60 -9.42 -0.37 15.52
CA ALA A 60 -8.04 -0.51 15.98
C ALA A 60 -7.21 -1.21 14.90
N ILE A 61 -5.98 -0.73 14.72
CA ILE A 61 -5.00 -1.31 13.78
C ILE A 61 -3.87 -1.92 14.60
N ASN A 62 -3.69 -3.24 14.52
CA ASN A 62 -2.74 -4.00 15.35
C ASN A 62 -2.86 -3.68 16.86
N ASN A 63 -4.11 -3.62 17.36
CA ASN A 63 -4.45 -3.23 18.74
C ASN A 63 -4.03 -1.80 19.15
N ILE A 64 -3.67 -0.94 18.19
CA ILE A 64 -3.43 0.49 18.39
C ILE A 64 -4.69 1.27 18.03
N GLN A 65 -5.00 2.27 18.85
CA GLN A 65 -6.15 3.14 18.76
C GLN A 65 -5.72 4.60 18.84
N MET A 66 -6.57 5.51 18.36
CA MET A 66 -6.34 6.94 18.44
C MET A 66 -6.21 7.38 19.91
N ASN A 67 -5.43 8.43 20.16
CA ASN A 67 -5.15 8.99 21.49
C ASN A 67 -4.42 8.03 22.48
N MET A 68 -4.02 6.82 22.07
CA MET A 68 -3.05 6.03 22.83
C MET A 68 -1.72 6.78 22.95
N THR A 69 -1.02 6.63 24.07
CA THR A 69 0.30 7.28 24.22
C THR A 69 1.36 6.55 23.40
N LYS A 70 2.35 7.29 22.91
CA LYS A 70 3.53 6.75 22.21
C LYS A 70 4.20 5.65 23.03
N GLN A 71 4.39 5.87 24.32
CA GLN A 71 4.93 4.87 25.24
C GLN A 71 4.10 3.57 25.25
N THR A 72 2.76 3.67 25.24
CA THR A 72 1.90 2.47 25.17
C THR A 72 2.01 1.77 23.82
N VAL A 73 2.22 2.50 22.72
CA VAL A 73 2.46 1.90 21.40
C VAL A 73 3.79 1.16 21.40
N GLU A 74 4.87 1.78 21.87
CA GLU A 74 6.21 1.18 21.93
C GLU A 74 6.26 -0.05 22.87
N GLN A 75 5.53 -0.03 23.99
CA GLN A 75 5.35 -1.21 24.84
C GLN A 75 4.66 -2.38 24.13
N LYS A 76 3.84 -2.10 23.11
CA LYS A 76 3.08 -3.12 22.37
C LYS A 76 3.84 -3.63 21.16
N LEU A 77 4.46 -2.71 20.41
CA LEU A 77 5.03 -2.97 19.09
C LEU A 77 6.57 -3.00 19.09
N GLY A 78 7.21 -2.60 20.18
CA GLY A 78 8.65 -2.33 20.23
C GLY A 78 8.98 -0.96 19.65
N ASP A 79 10.27 -0.75 19.39
CA ASP A 79 10.76 0.48 18.78
C ASP A 79 10.35 0.57 17.31
N ALA A 80 10.13 1.81 16.84
CA ALA A 80 9.84 2.07 15.44
C ALA A 80 11.03 1.63 14.57
N GLN A 81 10.74 0.87 13.52
CA GLN A 81 11.72 0.42 12.53
C GLN A 81 12.18 1.58 11.63
N ARG A 82 11.31 2.56 11.42
CA ARG A 82 11.61 3.79 10.68
C ARG A 82 10.82 4.97 11.21
N VAL A 83 11.40 6.16 11.10
CA VAL A 83 10.71 7.44 11.32
C VAL A 83 10.92 8.32 10.10
N THR A 84 9.85 8.82 9.52
CA THR A 84 9.86 9.63 8.29
C THR A 84 8.88 10.78 8.41
N SER A 85 9.22 11.96 7.87
CA SER A 85 8.31 13.11 7.81
C SER A 85 7.09 12.81 6.95
N ASN A 86 5.98 13.49 7.20
CA ASN A 86 4.74 13.30 6.44
C ASN A 86 4.08 14.62 6.03
N GLU A 87 3.05 14.52 5.19
CA GLU A 87 2.30 15.61 4.57
C GLU A 87 1.66 16.57 5.58
N TYR A 88 1.45 16.11 6.82
CA TYR A 88 0.87 16.88 7.91
C TYR A 88 1.91 17.70 8.70
N GLY A 89 3.18 17.69 8.29
CA GLY A 89 4.27 18.31 9.04
C GLY A 89 4.47 17.63 10.40
N THR A 90 4.30 16.31 10.44
CA THR A 90 4.61 15.42 11.58
C THR A 90 5.45 14.24 11.07
N ASN A 91 5.56 13.16 11.85
CA ASN A 91 6.30 11.97 11.43
C ASN A 91 5.43 10.71 11.47
N TRP A 92 5.52 9.90 10.43
CA TRP A 92 5.14 8.50 10.49
C TRP A 92 6.23 7.70 11.21
N HIS A 93 5.84 6.95 12.22
CA HIS A 93 6.62 5.91 12.86
C HIS A 93 6.14 4.56 12.34
N THR A 94 7.01 3.86 11.62
CA THR A 94 6.73 2.57 11.00
C THR A 94 7.10 1.43 11.95
N TYR A 95 6.17 0.52 12.17
CA TYR A 95 6.34 -0.67 12.99
C TYR A 95 6.00 -1.92 12.18
N TYR A 96 6.79 -2.97 12.34
CA TYR A 96 6.49 -4.30 11.82
C TYR A 96 7.32 -5.34 12.57
N SER A 97 6.98 -6.61 12.39
CA SER A 97 7.69 -7.74 12.97
C SER A 97 8.35 -8.59 11.88
N GLY A 98 9.60 -8.99 12.08
CA GLY A 98 10.38 -9.74 11.08
C GLY A 98 10.38 -9.01 9.73
N ASP A 99 10.10 -9.76 8.66
CA ASP A 99 10.00 -9.24 7.30
C ASP A 99 8.63 -8.58 7.07
N TYR A 100 8.43 -7.33 7.53
CA TYR A 100 7.24 -6.51 7.31
C TYR A 100 5.88 -7.10 7.77
N LYS A 101 5.85 -8.17 8.58
CA LYS A 101 4.60 -8.72 9.10
C LYS A 101 3.95 -7.79 10.10
N ALA A 102 2.61 -7.72 10.08
CA ALA A 102 1.83 -6.85 10.96
C ALA A 102 2.26 -5.37 10.88
N PHE A 103 2.66 -4.94 9.68
CA PHE A 103 3.01 -3.56 9.33
C PHE A 103 1.95 -2.55 9.75
N VAL A 104 2.37 -1.51 10.46
CA VAL A 104 1.54 -0.36 10.87
C VAL A 104 2.38 0.91 10.84
N MET A 105 1.80 1.99 10.33
CA MET A 105 2.35 3.34 10.46
C MET A 105 1.53 4.13 11.49
N VAL A 106 2.20 4.83 12.39
CA VAL A 106 1.58 5.63 13.45
C VAL A 106 2.16 7.03 13.46
N SER A 107 1.32 8.06 13.45
CA SER A 107 1.76 9.44 13.65
C SER A 107 1.25 10.00 14.96
N TYR A 108 2.06 10.86 15.59
CA TYR A 108 1.80 11.42 16.91
C TYR A 108 1.74 12.94 16.92
N ILE A 109 0.89 13.47 17.79
CA ILE A 109 0.91 14.86 18.27
C ILE A 109 0.90 14.79 19.80
N ASP A 110 1.76 15.55 20.47
CA ASP A 110 1.90 15.55 21.93
C ASP A 110 2.01 14.14 22.55
N ASN A 111 2.82 13.28 21.91
CA ASN A 111 3.04 11.88 22.28
C ASN A 111 1.77 11.01 22.30
N LYS A 112 0.73 11.39 21.55
CA LYS A 112 -0.51 10.63 21.41
C LYS A 112 -0.78 10.30 19.96
N VAL A 113 -1.39 9.15 19.70
CA VAL A 113 -1.74 8.70 18.35
C VAL A 113 -2.77 9.64 17.73
N HIS A 114 -2.43 10.20 16.57
CA HIS A 114 -3.27 11.12 15.81
C HIS A 114 -3.44 10.73 14.34
N ALA A 115 -2.70 9.72 13.87
CA ALA A 115 -3.01 8.99 12.64
C ALA A 115 -2.49 7.54 12.70
N LEU A 116 -3.15 6.64 11.98
CA LEU A 116 -2.85 5.21 11.88
C LEU A 116 -3.06 4.71 10.46
N TYR A 117 -2.17 3.84 9.98
CA TYR A 117 -2.34 3.17 8.69
C TYR A 117 -1.86 1.72 8.71
N SER A 118 -2.52 0.84 7.97
CA SER A 118 -2.01 -0.48 7.59
C SER A 118 -2.71 -1.02 6.34
N ASN A 119 -1.96 -1.73 5.50
CA ASN A 119 -2.44 -2.60 4.41
C ASN A 119 -2.36 -4.10 4.76
N GLN A 120 -2.24 -4.44 6.04
CA GLN A 120 -2.14 -5.82 6.50
C GLN A 120 -3.45 -6.30 7.11
N ASN A 121 -3.57 -7.62 7.27
CA ASN A 121 -4.66 -8.26 8.03
C ASN A 121 -4.53 -8.06 9.55
N VAL A 122 -4.50 -6.80 10.00
CA VAL A 122 -4.40 -6.39 11.41
C VAL A 122 -5.49 -5.39 11.82
N ILE A 123 -6.50 -5.20 10.96
CA ILE A 123 -7.65 -4.32 11.21
C ILE A 123 -8.70 -5.06 12.04
N SER A 124 -9.17 -4.42 13.09
CA SER A 124 -10.28 -4.88 13.92
C SER A 124 -11.25 -3.74 14.21
N SER A 125 -12.54 -4.03 14.28
CA SER A 125 -13.56 -3.00 14.48
C SER A 125 -14.79 -3.49 15.25
N GLN A 126 -15.53 -2.55 15.86
CA GLN A 126 -16.80 -2.82 16.54
C GLN A 126 -17.86 -3.31 15.55
N SER A 127 -17.89 -2.69 14.37
CA SER A 127 -18.77 -3.06 13.27
C SER A 127 -18.31 -4.31 12.52
N LYS A 128 -17.34 -5.08 13.06
CA LYS A 128 -16.81 -6.33 12.46
C LYS A 128 -16.23 -6.12 11.06
N ILE A 129 -15.75 -4.91 10.77
CA ILE A 129 -15.00 -4.60 9.56
C ILE A 129 -13.56 -5.00 9.81
N LYS A 130 -12.99 -5.71 8.85
CA LYS A 130 -11.61 -6.21 8.84
C LYS A 130 -11.09 -6.28 7.40
N TYR A 131 -9.81 -6.56 7.24
CA TYR A 131 -9.24 -6.88 5.94
C TYR A 131 -10.10 -7.92 5.21
N GLY A 132 -10.35 -7.71 3.92
CA GLY A 132 -11.21 -8.54 3.09
C GLY A 132 -12.71 -8.24 3.19
N THR A 133 -13.15 -7.27 4.00
CA THR A 133 -14.58 -6.92 4.08
C THR A 133 -15.03 -6.26 2.77
N PRO A 134 -16.11 -6.73 2.11
CA PRO A 134 -16.59 -6.13 0.87
C PRO A 134 -16.98 -4.65 1.02
N LYS A 135 -16.69 -3.81 0.02
CA LYS A 135 -17.02 -2.38 -0.01
C LYS A 135 -18.45 -2.06 0.39
N GLU A 136 -19.43 -2.75 -0.18
CA GLU A 136 -20.84 -2.53 0.15
C GLU A 136 -21.14 -2.86 1.62
N THR A 137 -20.51 -3.90 2.18
CA THR A 137 -20.62 -4.21 3.61
C THR A 137 -19.97 -3.15 4.50
N VAL A 138 -18.87 -2.52 4.06
CA VAL A 138 -18.27 -1.38 4.77
C VAL A 138 -19.25 -0.20 4.81
N ARG A 139 -19.84 0.16 3.67
CA ARG A 139 -20.84 1.24 3.56
C ARG A 139 -22.11 0.96 4.37
N ASP A 140 -22.61 -0.27 4.34
CA ASP A 140 -23.80 -0.65 5.13
C ASP A 140 -23.58 -0.46 6.64
N ARG A 141 -22.33 -0.61 7.10
CA ARG A 141 -21.98 -0.59 8.51
C ARG A 141 -21.49 0.76 9.01
N LEU A 142 -20.75 1.51 8.19
CA LEU A 142 -20.24 2.84 8.53
C LEU A 142 -21.17 3.98 8.07
N GLY A 143 -22.17 3.68 7.24
CA GLY A 143 -23.05 4.66 6.63
C GLY A 143 -22.51 5.22 5.31
N LYS A 144 -22.97 6.41 4.95
CA LYS A 144 -22.60 7.02 3.66
C LYS A 144 -21.21 7.66 3.75
N PRO A 145 -20.32 7.41 2.78
CA PRO A 145 -19.07 8.13 2.68
C PRO A 145 -19.31 9.64 2.53
N ILE A 146 -18.41 10.44 3.11
CA ILE A 146 -18.35 11.87 2.83
C ILE A 146 -17.81 12.08 1.41
N THR A 147 -18.30 13.13 0.75
CA THR A 147 -17.89 13.48 -0.62
C THR A 147 -17.00 14.71 -0.66
N GLU A 148 -16.91 15.46 0.43
CA GLU A 148 -16.08 16.66 0.53
C GLU A 148 -15.30 16.67 1.84
N LYS A 149 -14.05 17.14 1.81
CA LYS A 149 -13.28 17.52 3.01
C LYS A 149 -12.93 19.00 2.93
N GLN A 150 -13.05 19.69 4.06
CA GLN A 150 -12.63 21.08 4.16
C GLN A 150 -11.16 21.14 4.60
N LYS A 151 -10.33 21.87 3.85
CA LYS A 151 -8.95 22.22 4.22
C LYS A 151 -8.80 23.73 4.15
N GLY A 152 -8.57 24.37 5.30
CA GLY A 152 -8.60 25.82 5.42
C GLY A 152 -9.94 26.39 4.96
N HIS A 153 -9.90 27.26 3.94
CA HIS A 153 -11.08 27.90 3.35
C HIS A 153 -11.60 27.20 2.09
N VAL A 154 -10.97 26.10 1.68
CA VAL A 154 -11.30 25.37 0.44
C VAL A 154 -11.96 24.04 0.78
N ARG A 155 -12.96 23.64 -0.02
CA ARG A 155 -13.54 22.30 0.01
C ARG A 155 -12.99 21.50 -1.15
N PHE A 156 -12.47 20.32 -0.84
CA PHE A 156 -11.93 19.37 -1.80
C PHE A 156 -12.93 18.24 -2.00
N ASP A 157 -13.18 17.86 -3.26
CA ASP A 157 -13.87 16.62 -3.58
C ASP A 157 -12.98 15.45 -3.15
N VAL A 158 -13.56 14.52 -2.38
CA VAL A 158 -12.87 13.31 -1.91
C VAL A 158 -13.61 12.03 -2.29
N LYS A 159 -14.53 12.14 -3.25
CA LYS A 159 -15.20 10.99 -3.85
C LYS A 159 -14.20 10.27 -4.74
N ASP A 160 -14.06 8.96 -4.51
CA ASP A 160 -13.20 8.09 -5.29
C ASP A 160 -13.88 6.71 -5.46
N ASP A 161 -13.55 6.00 -6.53
CA ASP A 161 -14.05 4.65 -6.76
C ASP A 161 -13.19 3.60 -6.04
N GLU A 162 -11.92 3.91 -5.76
CA GLU A 162 -10.93 3.01 -5.16
C GLU A 162 -10.86 3.11 -3.63
N TYR A 163 -11.40 4.17 -3.03
CA TYR A 163 -11.53 4.29 -1.58
C TYR A 163 -12.76 5.11 -1.19
N ASP A 164 -13.29 4.84 0.00
CA ASP A 164 -14.32 5.66 0.63
C ASP A 164 -13.72 6.44 1.80
N ASN A 165 -14.19 7.68 1.99
CA ASN A 165 -13.87 8.49 3.14
C ASN A 165 -15.08 8.54 4.08
N PHE A 166 -14.87 8.27 5.36
CA PHE A 166 -15.85 8.42 6.42
C PHE A 166 -15.35 9.45 7.43
N HIS A 167 -16.26 10.09 8.14
CA HIS A 167 -15.92 11.00 9.23
C HIS A 167 -16.93 10.82 10.34
N ASP A 168 -16.43 10.42 11.51
CA ASP A 168 -17.21 10.26 12.72
C ASP A 168 -16.28 10.45 13.93
N ASP A 169 -16.83 10.91 15.06
CA ASP A 169 -16.08 11.12 16.32
C ASP A 169 -14.71 11.83 16.14
N GLN A 170 -14.67 12.87 15.31
CA GLN A 170 -13.47 13.68 15.01
C GLN A 170 -12.31 12.89 14.37
N ILE A 171 -12.63 11.79 13.67
CA ILE A 171 -11.67 10.94 12.99
C ILE A 171 -12.14 10.75 11.54
N TYR A 172 -11.30 11.16 10.60
CA TYR A 172 -11.42 10.72 9.21
C TYR A 172 -10.91 9.30 9.10
N THR A 173 -11.71 8.43 8.48
CA THR A 173 -11.33 7.05 8.16
C THR A 173 -11.43 6.85 6.66
N THR A 174 -10.30 6.59 6.00
CA THR A 174 -10.26 6.20 4.59
C THR A 174 -10.12 4.69 4.50
N ALA A 175 -11.10 4.05 3.84
CA ALA A 175 -11.13 2.62 3.57
C ALA A 175 -10.75 2.38 2.10
N PHE A 176 -9.60 1.75 1.87
CA PHE A 176 -9.09 1.46 0.53
C PHE A 176 -9.54 0.08 0.07
N TYR A 177 -9.99 -0.01 -1.18
CA TYR A 177 -10.51 -1.22 -1.77
C TYR A 177 -9.66 -1.66 -2.95
N ASP A 178 -9.59 -2.97 -3.13
CA ASP A 178 -8.92 -3.57 -4.28
C ASP A 178 -9.95 -3.98 -5.33
N LYS A 179 -9.98 -3.25 -6.44
CA LYS A 179 -10.92 -3.53 -7.54
C LYS A 179 -10.62 -4.82 -8.29
N HIS A 180 -9.41 -5.37 -8.11
CA HIS A 180 -9.00 -6.66 -8.65
C HIS A 180 -9.26 -7.83 -7.68
N GLU A 181 -9.67 -7.53 -6.45
CA GLU A 181 -10.07 -8.52 -5.44
C GLU A 181 -11.50 -8.26 -4.91
N ASN A 182 -12.47 -8.19 -5.83
CA ASN A 182 -13.91 -8.03 -5.54
C ASN A 182 -14.29 -6.72 -4.80
N ASN A 183 -13.48 -5.66 -4.90
CA ASN A 183 -13.64 -4.44 -4.12
C ASN A 183 -13.67 -4.72 -2.61
N ASN A 184 -12.81 -5.64 -2.15
CA ASN A 184 -12.63 -5.89 -0.73
C ASN A 184 -11.70 -4.85 -0.11
N LEU A 185 -11.94 -4.52 1.17
CA LEU A 185 -11.08 -3.66 1.97
C LEU A 185 -9.69 -4.27 2.11
N THR A 186 -8.65 -3.55 1.70
CA THR A 186 -7.25 -3.99 1.79
C THR A 186 -6.41 -3.11 2.72
N ALA A 187 -6.77 -1.83 2.87
CA ALA A 187 -6.09 -0.94 3.78
C ALA A 187 -7.04 0.03 4.49
N LEU A 188 -6.60 0.53 5.64
CA LEU A 188 -7.33 1.54 6.41
C LEU A 188 -6.35 2.64 6.84
N LEU A 189 -6.72 3.89 6.60
CA LEU A 189 -6.06 5.09 7.12
C LEU A 189 -7.03 5.81 8.07
N GLN A 190 -6.59 6.09 9.30
CA GLN A 190 -7.31 6.95 10.23
C GLN A 190 -6.50 8.21 10.50
N VAL A 191 -7.13 9.37 10.46
CA VAL A 191 -6.52 10.68 10.71
C VAL A 191 -7.48 11.50 11.57
N SER A 192 -7.03 11.96 12.74
CA SER A 192 -7.86 12.83 13.58
C SER A 192 -8.06 14.20 12.95
N ASP A 193 -9.13 14.89 13.30
CA ASP A 193 -9.37 16.30 12.91
C ASP A 193 -8.19 17.20 13.26
N ASN A 194 -7.56 16.95 14.42
CA ASN A 194 -6.39 17.71 14.87
C ASN A 194 -5.20 17.54 13.91
N MET A 195 -4.96 16.32 13.42
CA MET A 195 -3.93 16.07 12.41
C MET A 195 -4.33 16.62 11.04
N GLU A 196 -5.55 16.34 10.60
CA GLU A 196 -6.05 16.73 9.27
C GLU A 196 -6.04 18.25 9.10
N SER A 197 -6.42 18.99 10.14
CA SER A 197 -6.39 20.46 10.15
C SER A 197 -4.98 21.07 10.05
N ARG A 198 -3.90 20.29 10.16
CA ARG A 198 -2.54 20.79 9.88
C ARG A 198 -2.28 20.96 8.39
N LEU A 199 -3.00 20.20 7.56
CA LEU A 199 -2.87 20.22 6.11
C LEU A 199 -3.89 21.19 5.49
N GLN A 200 -3.50 22.46 5.39
CA GLN A 200 -4.36 23.57 4.96
C GLN A 200 -4.61 23.64 3.44
N GLN A 201 -3.85 22.87 2.66
CA GLN A 201 -3.95 22.75 1.19
C GLN A 201 -3.99 21.26 0.82
N GLN A 202 -4.19 20.92 -0.46
CA GLN A 202 -4.21 19.53 -0.90
C GLN A 202 -2.90 18.80 -0.58
N TYR A 203 -1.76 19.46 -0.79
CA TYR A 203 -0.43 18.91 -0.58
C TYR A 203 0.28 19.58 0.59
N GLY A 204 1.14 18.81 1.26
CA GLY A 204 2.08 19.33 2.24
C GLY A 204 3.06 20.32 1.61
N ALA A 205 3.76 21.10 2.43
CA ALA A 205 4.83 21.95 1.91
C ALA A 205 5.98 21.05 1.40
N PRO A 206 6.39 21.18 0.13
CA PRO A 206 7.45 20.35 -0.43
C PRO A 206 8.78 20.67 0.25
N SER A 207 9.60 19.64 0.41
CA SER A 207 10.99 19.74 0.84
C SER A 207 11.71 18.46 0.46
N GLU A 208 13.03 18.53 0.26
CA GLU A 208 13.88 17.36 0.00
C GLU A 208 13.68 16.27 1.08
N GLY A 209 13.60 16.66 2.35
CA GLY A 209 13.36 15.73 3.46
C GLY A 209 11.98 15.07 3.41
N LEU A 210 10.95 15.75 2.89
CA LEU A 210 9.63 15.14 2.67
C LEU A 210 9.66 14.19 1.46
N ALA A 211 10.34 14.56 0.38
CA ALA A 211 10.51 13.71 -0.80
C ALA A 211 11.21 12.38 -0.45
N GLN A 212 12.36 12.45 0.23
CA GLN A 212 13.08 11.26 0.73
C GLN A 212 12.23 10.44 1.72
N SER A 213 11.43 11.12 2.55
CA SER A 213 10.49 10.44 3.43
C SER A 213 9.41 9.68 2.65
N PHE A 214 8.89 10.25 1.57
CA PHE A 214 7.93 9.61 0.69
C PHE A 214 8.53 8.41 -0.07
N GLU A 215 9.79 8.49 -0.50
CA GLU A 215 10.52 7.36 -1.09
C GLU A 215 10.56 6.15 -0.14
N LEU A 216 11.02 6.39 1.09
CA LEU A 216 11.15 5.33 2.10
C LEU A 216 9.79 4.77 2.54
N GLN A 217 8.77 5.63 2.66
CA GLN A 217 7.40 5.18 2.93
C GLN A 217 6.87 4.30 1.81
N ASN A 218 7.04 4.69 0.54
CA ASN A 218 6.61 3.89 -0.59
C ASN A 218 7.34 2.54 -0.64
N PHE A 219 8.66 2.52 -0.43
CA PHE A 219 9.44 1.28 -0.31
C PHE A 219 8.88 0.35 0.79
N ASP A 220 8.60 0.90 1.97
CA ASP A 220 8.04 0.15 3.09
C ASP A 220 6.64 -0.40 2.76
N LEU A 221 5.80 0.39 2.07
CA LEU A 221 4.45 -0.01 1.63
C LEU A 221 4.49 -1.14 0.60
N VAL A 222 5.38 -1.06 -0.39
CA VAL A 222 5.60 -2.12 -1.39
C VAL A 222 5.99 -3.43 -0.70
N ASN A 223 6.91 -3.39 0.26
CA ASN A 223 7.33 -4.59 0.97
C ASN A 223 6.24 -5.16 1.89
N ALA A 224 5.49 -4.30 2.57
CA ALA A 224 4.32 -4.74 3.33
C ALA A 224 3.30 -5.44 2.42
N GLU A 225 3.00 -4.87 1.25
CA GLU A 225 2.07 -5.46 0.29
C GLU A 225 2.55 -6.81 -0.24
N ARG A 226 3.84 -6.91 -0.58
CA ARG A 226 4.45 -8.18 -1.01
C ARG A 226 4.31 -9.26 0.05
N VAL A 227 4.53 -8.92 1.32
CA VAL A 227 4.39 -9.87 2.44
C VAL A 227 2.93 -10.27 2.66
N GLN A 228 1.97 -9.36 2.50
CA GLN A 228 0.54 -9.67 2.54
C GLN A 228 0.12 -10.64 1.41
N HIS A 229 0.90 -10.67 0.32
CA HIS A 229 0.75 -11.58 -0.82
C HIS A 229 1.68 -12.81 -0.76
N ASP A 230 2.26 -13.12 0.40
CA ASP A 230 3.19 -14.26 0.62
C ASP A 230 4.45 -14.22 -0.28
N LEU A 231 4.91 -13.03 -0.64
CA LEU A 231 6.13 -12.81 -1.43
C LEU A 231 7.29 -12.35 -0.56
N ALA A 232 8.52 -12.66 -1.01
CA ALA A 232 9.73 -12.13 -0.41
C ALA A 232 9.82 -10.61 -0.59
N THR A 233 10.35 -9.93 0.43
CA THR A 233 10.65 -8.50 0.38
C THR A 233 11.74 -8.20 -0.66
N LEU A 234 11.75 -6.96 -1.14
CA LEU A 234 12.78 -6.39 -1.98
C LEU A 234 13.83 -5.69 -1.12
N ASN A 235 15.09 -5.77 -1.53
CA ASN A 235 16.17 -5.02 -0.94
C ASN A 235 16.09 -3.56 -1.38
N TYR A 236 16.29 -2.64 -0.44
CA TYR A 236 16.43 -1.23 -0.77
C TYR A 236 17.75 -1.00 -1.51
N SER A 237 17.73 -0.23 -2.59
CA SER A 237 18.94 0.25 -3.26
C SER A 237 18.92 1.77 -3.36
N SER A 238 19.85 2.41 -2.65
CA SER A 238 20.02 3.86 -2.72
C SER A 238 20.43 4.31 -4.12
N SER A 239 21.30 3.55 -4.80
CA SER A 239 21.80 3.93 -6.12
C SER A 239 20.72 3.82 -7.21
N ILE A 240 19.78 2.86 -7.09
CA ILE A 240 18.61 2.79 -7.98
C ILE A 240 17.58 3.87 -7.60
N SER A 241 17.47 4.20 -6.31
CA SER A 241 16.67 5.34 -5.84
C SER A 241 17.18 6.66 -6.43
N ASP A 242 18.48 6.84 -6.58
CA ASP A 242 19.06 8.05 -7.20
C ASP A 242 18.65 8.16 -8.68
N THR A 243 18.74 7.06 -9.46
CA THR A 243 18.23 7.01 -10.84
C THR A 243 16.73 7.30 -10.91
N ALA A 244 15.94 6.71 -10.01
CA ALA A 244 14.50 6.94 -9.95
C ALA A 244 14.17 8.40 -9.59
N ARG A 245 14.94 9.02 -8.69
CA ARG A 245 14.73 10.41 -8.26
C ARG A 245 15.04 11.38 -9.39
N ALA A 246 16.13 11.15 -10.13
CA ALA A 246 16.46 11.94 -11.31
C ALA A 246 15.33 11.91 -12.36
N HIS A 247 14.65 10.77 -12.53
CA HIS A 247 13.49 10.71 -13.44
C HIS A 247 12.26 11.45 -12.90
N SER A 248 11.98 11.34 -11.59
CA SER A 248 10.91 12.12 -10.94
C SER A 248 11.18 13.63 -11.02
N GLU A 249 12.44 14.05 -10.85
CA GLU A 249 12.88 15.44 -11.01
C GLU A 249 12.69 15.92 -12.44
N ASP A 250 13.14 15.16 -13.44
CA ASP A 250 12.95 15.49 -14.86
C ASP A 250 11.46 15.65 -15.21
N MET A 251 10.60 14.73 -14.77
CA MET A 251 9.15 14.84 -14.96
C MET A 251 8.54 16.07 -14.28
N ALA A 252 8.96 16.37 -13.05
CA ALA A 252 8.46 17.48 -12.26
C ALA A 252 8.88 18.85 -12.85
N GLU A 253 10.14 18.99 -13.24
CA GLU A 253 10.69 20.22 -13.83
C GLU A 253 10.14 20.49 -15.23
N ASN A 254 10.00 19.43 -16.05
CA ASN A 254 9.59 19.56 -17.44
C ASN A 254 8.09 19.31 -17.69
N ASN A 255 7.30 19.16 -16.62
CA ASN A 255 5.84 19.06 -16.66
C ASN A 255 5.32 17.95 -17.60
N TYR A 256 5.94 16.77 -17.54
CA TYR A 256 5.50 15.60 -18.31
C TYR A 256 5.36 14.37 -17.39
N PHE A 257 4.70 13.33 -17.90
CA PHE A 257 4.51 12.08 -17.17
C PHE A 257 4.58 10.91 -18.15
N ASP A 258 5.77 10.34 -18.30
CA ASP A 258 6.07 9.24 -19.22
C ASP A 258 7.22 8.38 -18.67
N HIS A 259 7.27 7.12 -19.08
CA HIS A 259 8.37 6.20 -18.78
C HIS A 259 9.66 6.59 -19.49
N ASN A 260 9.55 7.13 -20.71
CA ASN A 260 10.69 7.64 -21.45
C ASN A 260 10.95 9.09 -21.07
N ASN A 261 12.21 9.44 -20.84
CA ASN A 261 12.57 10.83 -20.62
C ASN A 261 12.49 11.65 -21.92
N LEU A 262 12.67 12.97 -21.84
CA LEU A 262 12.61 13.85 -23.02
C LEU A 262 13.74 13.60 -24.03
N SER A 263 14.82 12.94 -23.62
CA SER A 263 15.89 12.47 -24.52
C SER A 263 15.53 11.16 -25.24
N GLY A 264 14.42 10.51 -24.86
CA GLY A 264 13.95 9.25 -25.40
C GLY A 264 14.49 8.01 -24.67
N ASP A 265 15.22 8.17 -23.57
CA ASP A 265 15.77 7.06 -22.79
C ASP A 265 14.67 6.40 -21.98
N SER A 266 14.57 5.08 -22.11
CA SER A 266 13.67 4.25 -21.32
C SER A 266 14.20 4.10 -19.88
N PRO A 267 13.39 3.54 -18.95
CA PRO A 267 13.85 3.25 -17.59
C PRO A 267 15.09 2.35 -17.57
N PHE A 268 15.22 1.47 -18.56
CA PHE A 268 16.33 0.54 -18.69
C PHE A 268 17.60 1.22 -19.16
N ASP A 269 17.47 2.15 -20.11
CA ASP A 269 18.60 2.96 -20.59
C ASP A 269 19.14 3.84 -19.45
N ARG A 270 18.24 4.44 -18.64
CA ARG A 270 18.64 5.21 -17.44
C ARG A 270 19.36 4.33 -16.42
N LEU A 271 18.84 3.14 -16.13
CA LEU A 271 19.48 2.21 -15.20
C LEU A 271 20.85 1.73 -15.70
N GLU A 272 21.00 1.43 -16.99
CA GLU A 272 22.28 1.02 -17.59
C GLU A 272 23.30 2.17 -17.61
N ALA A 273 22.86 3.39 -17.95
CA ALA A 273 23.70 4.58 -17.95
C ALA A 273 24.28 4.89 -16.56
N ASP A 274 23.50 4.63 -15.50
CA ASP A 274 23.94 4.78 -14.10
C ASP A 274 24.71 3.55 -13.57
N GLY A 275 24.98 2.56 -14.42
CA GLY A 275 25.84 1.41 -14.11
C GLY A 275 25.15 0.29 -13.35
N HIS A 276 23.83 0.16 -13.44
CA HIS A 276 23.08 -0.93 -12.80
C HIS A 276 22.92 -2.12 -13.75
N ASP A 277 23.52 -3.25 -13.40
CA ASP A 277 23.31 -4.52 -14.09
C ASP A 277 22.02 -5.22 -13.61
N PHE A 278 21.19 -5.72 -14.53
CA PHE A 278 19.97 -6.46 -14.20
C PHE A 278 19.60 -7.49 -15.28
N ASN A 279 18.96 -8.60 -14.87
CA ASN A 279 18.40 -9.57 -15.83
C ASN A 279 16.89 -9.35 -16.04
N ALA A 280 16.25 -8.65 -15.12
CA ALA A 280 14.90 -8.16 -15.25
C ALA A 280 14.81 -6.79 -14.59
N ALA A 281 14.14 -5.85 -15.24
CA ALA A 281 13.79 -4.57 -14.66
C ALA A 281 12.32 -4.21 -14.92
N GLY A 282 11.80 -3.22 -14.21
CA GLY A 282 10.49 -2.65 -14.43
C GLY A 282 10.35 -1.32 -13.70
N GLU A 283 9.44 -0.47 -14.17
CA GLU A 283 9.17 0.84 -13.59
C GLU A 283 7.68 1.00 -13.33
N ASN A 284 7.32 1.60 -12.19
CA ASN A 284 6.01 2.19 -11.98
C ASN A 284 6.14 3.69 -11.79
N LEU A 285 5.17 4.44 -12.31
CA LEU A 285 5.07 5.88 -12.11
C LEU A 285 3.74 6.24 -11.44
N ALA A 286 3.78 7.23 -10.54
CA ALA A 286 2.60 7.86 -9.97
C ALA A 286 2.78 9.38 -9.91
N TYR A 287 1.69 10.13 -9.97
CA TYR A 287 1.69 11.59 -10.00
C TYR A 287 0.42 12.16 -9.36
N GLY A 288 0.61 13.17 -8.50
CA GLY A 288 -0.47 13.99 -7.94
C GLY A 288 -1.25 13.36 -6.78
N GLN A 289 -0.85 12.17 -6.30
CA GLN A 289 -1.38 11.64 -5.04
C GLN A 289 -0.87 12.47 -3.85
N THR A 290 -1.62 12.53 -2.75
CA THR A 290 -1.27 13.40 -1.62
C THR A 290 -0.16 12.85 -0.73
N SER A 291 0.10 11.55 -0.77
CA SER A 291 1.19 10.89 -0.03
C SER A 291 1.52 9.51 -0.61
N SER A 292 2.61 8.90 -0.14
CA SER A 292 3.02 7.55 -0.56
C SER A 292 1.95 6.48 -0.30
N ILE A 293 1.12 6.65 0.72
CA ILE A 293 -0.02 5.75 0.99
C ILE A 293 -0.98 5.77 -0.20
N TYR A 294 -1.41 6.95 -0.64
CA TYR A 294 -2.33 7.09 -1.77
C TYR A 294 -1.70 6.67 -3.09
N ALA A 295 -0.41 7.01 -3.32
CA ALA A 295 0.33 6.57 -4.50
C ALA A 295 0.37 5.03 -4.58
N HIS A 296 0.78 4.36 -3.50
CA HIS A 296 0.86 2.90 -3.45
C HIS A 296 -0.49 2.21 -3.68
N GLN A 297 -1.57 2.70 -3.03
CA GLN A 297 -2.91 2.14 -3.22
C GLN A 297 -3.40 2.31 -4.68
N GLY A 298 -3.14 3.45 -5.30
CA GLY A 298 -3.44 3.68 -6.72
C GLY A 298 -2.64 2.76 -7.65
N LEU A 299 -1.35 2.55 -7.38
CA LEU A 299 -0.51 1.62 -8.14
C LEU A 299 -1.02 0.18 -8.02
N MET A 300 -1.43 -0.26 -6.83
CA MET A 300 -2.02 -1.60 -6.62
C MET A 300 -3.35 -1.81 -7.34
N ASN A 301 -4.12 -0.74 -7.55
CA ASN A 301 -5.32 -0.74 -8.37
C ASN A 301 -5.04 -0.57 -9.88
N SER A 302 -3.79 -0.43 -10.33
CA SER A 302 -3.44 -0.52 -11.75
C SER A 302 -2.85 -1.89 -12.07
N LEU A 303 -3.49 -2.69 -12.93
CA LEU A 303 -3.00 -4.04 -13.26
C LEU A 303 -1.58 -4.05 -13.83
N GLY A 304 -1.19 -3.01 -14.58
CA GLY A 304 0.17 -2.87 -15.08
C GLY A 304 1.18 -2.71 -13.94
N HIS A 305 0.92 -1.74 -13.06
CA HIS A 305 1.83 -1.42 -11.96
C HIS A 305 1.85 -2.51 -10.87
N ARG A 306 0.69 -3.08 -10.55
CA ARG A 306 0.54 -4.20 -9.62
C ARG A 306 1.41 -5.40 -10.01
N LYS A 307 1.52 -5.69 -11.32
CA LYS A 307 2.36 -6.80 -11.80
C LYS A 307 3.83 -6.59 -11.46
N ASN A 308 4.33 -5.35 -11.45
CA ASN A 308 5.69 -5.05 -11.03
C ASN A 308 5.85 -5.23 -9.51
N ILE A 309 4.96 -4.62 -8.71
CA ILE A 309 4.97 -4.73 -7.24
C ILE A 309 4.99 -6.20 -6.79
N LEU A 310 4.19 -7.06 -7.42
CA LEU A 310 4.04 -8.47 -7.05
C LEU A 310 4.92 -9.43 -7.86
N LYS A 311 5.87 -8.93 -8.68
CA LYS A 311 6.73 -9.80 -9.48
C LYS A 311 7.72 -10.54 -8.59
N GLN A 312 7.74 -11.87 -8.67
CA GLN A 312 8.62 -12.72 -7.85
C GLN A 312 10.10 -12.65 -8.24
N SER A 313 10.39 -12.36 -9.51
CA SER A 313 11.75 -12.32 -10.03
C SER A 313 12.53 -11.10 -9.53
N PHE A 314 11.85 -9.98 -9.23
CA PHE A 314 12.50 -8.80 -8.67
C PHE A 314 13.03 -9.07 -7.26
N LYS A 315 14.20 -8.46 -6.98
CA LYS A 315 14.96 -8.59 -5.74
C LYS A 315 15.30 -7.24 -5.11
N THR A 316 15.25 -6.17 -5.88
CA THR A 316 15.66 -4.84 -5.45
C THR A 316 14.62 -3.80 -5.88
N LEU A 317 14.45 -2.78 -5.06
CA LEU A 317 13.60 -1.62 -5.32
C LEU A 317 14.38 -0.35 -4.95
N GLY A 318 14.42 0.60 -5.88
CA GLY A 318 14.71 2.00 -5.60
C GLY A 318 13.47 2.84 -5.90
N VAL A 319 13.18 3.80 -5.04
CA VAL A 319 12.08 4.75 -5.19
C VAL A 319 12.66 6.15 -5.23
N GLY A 320 12.17 6.97 -6.15
CA GLY A 320 12.52 8.38 -6.28
C GLY A 320 11.27 9.25 -6.24
N VAL A 321 11.31 10.35 -5.49
CA VAL A 321 10.21 11.31 -5.39
C VAL A 321 10.71 12.72 -5.62
N GLU A 322 9.97 13.51 -6.38
CA GLU A 322 10.16 14.96 -6.46
C GLU A 322 8.81 15.69 -6.57
N PHE A 323 8.76 16.94 -6.15
CA PHE A 323 7.58 17.79 -6.24
C PHE A 323 7.75 18.84 -7.35
N ASN A 324 6.70 19.09 -8.14
CA ASN A 324 6.67 20.25 -9.02
C ASN A 324 6.39 21.57 -8.26
N GLU A 325 6.35 22.68 -9.00
CA GLU A 325 6.06 24.02 -8.46
C GLU A 325 4.69 24.12 -7.78
N GLU A 326 3.69 23.34 -8.24
CA GLU A 326 2.36 23.21 -7.65
C GLU A 326 2.31 22.28 -6.43
N ARG A 327 3.47 21.79 -5.95
CA ARG A 327 3.63 20.85 -4.83
C ARG A 327 3.06 19.44 -5.11
N GLN A 328 2.84 19.11 -6.38
CA GLN A 328 2.37 17.80 -6.79
C GLN A 328 3.56 16.84 -6.84
N PRO A 329 3.53 15.77 -6.05
CA PRO A 329 4.59 14.76 -6.07
C PRO A 329 4.51 13.86 -7.31
N TYR A 330 5.70 13.51 -7.80
CA TYR A 330 5.98 12.50 -8.81
C TYR A 330 6.73 11.36 -8.13
N TRP A 331 6.28 10.13 -8.33
CA TRP A 331 6.96 8.92 -7.85
C TRP A 331 7.45 8.09 -9.04
N THR A 332 8.66 7.56 -8.89
CA THR A 332 9.24 6.55 -9.76
C THR A 332 9.66 5.36 -8.88
N GLU A 333 9.13 4.17 -9.14
CA GLU A 333 9.56 2.91 -8.52
C GLU A 333 10.33 2.08 -9.55
N ASN A 334 11.65 1.93 -9.37
CA ASN A 334 12.50 1.10 -10.21
C ASN A 334 12.80 -0.23 -9.55
N TYR A 335 12.43 -1.31 -10.23
CA TYR A 335 12.60 -2.68 -9.79
C TYR A 335 13.71 -3.37 -10.58
N THR A 336 14.58 -4.12 -9.90
CA THR A 336 15.56 -5.00 -10.57
C THR A 336 15.60 -6.39 -9.96
N GLY A 337 16.04 -7.40 -10.73
CA GLY A 337 16.08 -8.80 -10.32
C GLY A 337 17.09 -9.68 -11.06
#